data_AF-A0A1E1LWD8-F1
#
_entry.id   AF-A0A1E1LWD8-F1
#
_cell.length_a   1.000
_cell.length_b   1.000
_cell.length_c   1.000
_cell.angle_alpha   90.00
_cell.angle_beta   90.00
_cell.angle_gamma   90.00
#
_symmetry.space_group_name_H-M   'P 1'
#
loop_
_entity.id
_entity.type
_entity.pdbx_description
1 polymer ?
#
loop_
_entity_poly.entity_id
_entity_poly.type
_entity_poly.pdbx_seq_one_letter_code
_entity_poly.pdbx_strand_id
1 'polypeptide(L)'
;MSSPSKQQVDSSAMEPSSSTGALDSTESPVTSTADRSTHTQWFPNYYEDFERNPKLIARNCGSSWNRPMINDPYGCPGKVPAPKKMGPLTQRHHKGAVTEGRRKEVSDIVMAMIPVCWIAIDYLALGYGDYKEFQPVVLITVEEDKLLVNEAQRVVDKIRDVFLRDNISHIDVEIMEGSRKIWGTTSSR
;
A
#
# COMPACT_ATOMS: atom_id res chain seq x y z
N MET A 1 59.15 37.34 22.18
CA MET A 1 58.26 38.11 21.28
C MET A 1 58.78 37.94 19.86
N SER A 2 57.84 37.81 18.90
CA SER A 2 58.06 37.80 17.45
C SER A 2 58.49 36.47 16.80
N SER A 3 57.53 35.78 16.18
CA SER A 3 57.74 35.09 14.90
C SER A 3 58.14 36.13 13.83
N PRO A 4 58.81 35.79 12.71
CA PRO A 4 58.09 35.15 11.60
C PRO A 4 58.95 34.37 10.55
N SER A 5 58.22 33.81 9.58
CA SER A 5 58.55 33.76 8.14
C SER A 5 59.32 32.57 7.54
N LYS A 6 58.56 31.84 6.73
CA LYS A 6 58.76 31.49 5.31
C LYS A 6 60.16 31.00 4.88
N GLN A 7 60.19 29.76 4.39
CA GLN A 7 61.02 29.41 3.25
C GLN A 7 60.13 29.05 2.05
N GLN A 8 60.50 29.67 0.94
CA GLN A 8 60.11 29.45 -0.45
C GLN A 8 61.33 28.82 -1.16
N VAL A 9 61.17 28.43 -2.43
CA VAL A 9 62.22 28.15 -3.45
C VAL A 9 62.70 26.69 -3.46
N ASP A 10 62.86 25.98 -4.58
CA ASP A 10 62.27 25.91 -5.92
C ASP A 10 62.95 24.68 -6.59
N SER A 11 62.36 24.21 -7.69
CA SER A 11 63.00 23.50 -8.81
C SER A 11 63.54 22.07 -8.63
N SER A 12 62.96 21.10 -9.35
CA SER A 12 63.47 20.77 -10.69
C SER A 12 62.50 19.86 -11.46
N ALA A 13 62.42 20.11 -12.76
CA ALA A 13 61.53 19.49 -13.74
C ALA A 13 62.04 18.14 -14.26
N MET A 14 61.12 17.27 -14.68
CA MET A 14 61.19 16.53 -15.96
C MET A 14 59.85 15.80 -16.20
N GLU A 15 59.09 16.25 -17.18
CA GLU A 15 58.06 15.48 -17.91
C GLU A 15 58.70 14.82 -19.15
N PRO A 16 58.01 13.99 -19.99
CA PRO A 16 56.67 13.40 -19.88
C PRO A 16 56.67 11.88 -20.13
N SER A 17 55.54 11.20 -19.87
CA SER A 17 55.04 10.14 -20.76
C SER A 17 53.59 9.77 -20.42
N SER A 18 52.73 9.97 -21.41
CA SER A 18 51.33 9.56 -21.45
C SER A 18 51.15 8.05 -21.23
N SER A 19 50.18 7.68 -20.40
CA SER A 19 49.22 6.64 -20.77
C SER A 19 48.00 6.74 -19.87
N THR A 20 46.88 7.05 -20.52
CA THR A 20 45.51 6.90 -20.03
C THR A 20 45.27 5.53 -19.41
N GLY A 21 44.66 5.52 -18.23
CA GLY A 21 44.21 4.31 -17.54
C GLY A 21 43.38 4.71 -16.32
N ALA A 22 42.36 5.54 -16.54
CA ALA A 22 41.43 5.90 -15.47
C ALA A 22 40.72 4.64 -14.98
N LEU A 23 40.91 4.38 -13.70
CA LEU A 23 40.07 3.56 -12.86
C LEU A 23 38.64 4.08 -12.99
N ASP A 24 37.76 3.28 -13.57
CA ASP A 24 36.33 3.47 -13.35
C ASP A 24 35.73 2.13 -12.96
N SER A 25 35.39 2.07 -11.68
CA SER A 25 34.65 1.00 -11.05
C SER A 25 33.40 0.77 -11.87
N THR A 26 33.29 -0.42 -12.47
CA THR A 26 32.08 -0.88 -13.14
C THR A 26 31.02 -1.14 -12.07
N GLU A 27 30.44 -0.08 -11.53
CA GLU A 27 29.18 -0.11 -10.82
C GLU A 27 28.12 -0.41 -11.89
N SER A 28 27.72 -1.68 -11.93
CA SER A 28 26.61 -2.12 -12.76
C SER A 28 25.40 -1.26 -12.39
N PRO A 29 24.74 -0.56 -13.34
CA PRO A 29 23.50 0.10 -13.03
C PRO A 29 22.48 -1.01 -12.83
N VAL A 30 22.27 -1.39 -11.57
CA VAL A 30 21.07 -2.13 -11.16
C VAL A 30 19.93 -1.17 -11.45
N THR A 31 19.42 -1.30 -12.66
CA THR A 31 18.21 -0.64 -13.11
C THR A 31 17.10 -1.36 -12.35
N SER A 32 16.92 -0.98 -11.09
CA SER A 32 15.73 -1.30 -10.31
C SER A 32 14.59 -0.45 -10.87
N THR A 33 14.24 -0.69 -12.13
CA THR A 33 12.87 -0.56 -12.59
C THR A 33 12.07 -1.62 -11.83
N ALA A 34 11.78 -1.31 -10.57
CA ALA A 34 10.54 -1.78 -10.02
C ALA A 34 9.48 -1.18 -10.94
N ASP A 35 8.92 -2.03 -11.79
CA ASP A 35 7.67 -1.79 -12.47
C ASP A 35 6.67 -1.33 -11.41
N ARG A 36 6.60 -0.02 -11.19
CA ARG A 36 5.45 0.64 -10.61
C ARG A 36 4.39 0.63 -11.71
N SER A 37 3.96 -0.59 -12.04
CA SER A 37 2.78 -0.82 -12.83
C SER A 37 1.64 -0.23 -12.01
N THR A 38 1.30 1.01 -12.36
CA THR A 38 0.04 1.66 -12.06
C THR A 38 -1.04 0.91 -12.83
N HIS A 39 -1.18 -0.38 -12.53
CA HIS A 39 -2.29 -1.16 -13.03
C HIS A 39 -3.49 -0.70 -12.22
N THR A 40 -4.20 0.28 -12.76
CA THR A 40 -5.64 0.45 -12.55
C THR A 40 -6.31 -0.80 -13.14
N GLN A 41 -6.04 -1.95 -12.53
CA GLN A 41 -6.69 -3.19 -12.86
C GLN A 41 -8.11 -3.05 -12.34
N TRP A 42 -9.06 -2.96 -13.26
CA TRP A 42 -10.47 -3.02 -12.92
C TRP A 42 -10.74 -4.40 -12.32
N PHE A 43 -11.23 -4.46 -11.08
CA PHE A 43 -11.51 -5.71 -10.37
C PHE A 43 -13.03 -5.90 -10.22
N PRO A 44 -13.76 -6.28 -11.29
CA PRO A 44 -15.17 -6.57 -11.16
C PRO A 44 -15.34 -7.76 -10.22
N ASN A 45 -16.34 -7.69 -9.33
CA ASN A 45 -16.69 -8.78 -8.40
C ASN A 45 -15.59 -9.13 -7.38
N TYR A 46 -14.68 -8.19 -7.07
CA TYR A 46 -13.62 -8.42 -6.08
C TYR A 46 -14.14 -8.76 -4.67
N TYR A 47 -15.33 -8.26 -4.33
CA TYR A 47 -16.03 -8.50 -3.08
C TYR A 47 -17.38 -9.21 -3.28
N GLU A 48 -17.50 -10.06 -4.32
CA GLU A 48 -18.77 -10.71 -4.71
C GLU A 48 -19.50 -11.43 -3.58
N ASP A 49 -18.73 -11.96 -2.62
CA ASP A 49 -19.27 -12.70 -1.47
C ASP A 49 -19.67 -11.83 -0.28
N PHE A 50 -19.40 -10.53 -0.33
CA PHE A 50 -19.85 -9.59 0.69
C PHE A 50 -21.24 -9.05 0.37
N GLU A 51 -21.99 -8.74 1.42
CA GLU A 51 -23.30 -8.11 1.28
C GLU A 51 -23.17 -6.84 0.42
N ARG A 52 -24.00 -6.72 -0.62
CA ARG A 52 -24.02 -5.64 -1.61
C ARG A 52 -22.86 -5.62 -2.62
N ASN A 53 -21.94 -6.58 -2.60
CA ASN A 53 -20.80 -6.67 -3.53
C ASN A 53 -20.12 -5.31 -3.74
N PRO A 54 -19.52 -4.71 -2.69
CA PRO A 54 -18.93 -3.39 -2.78
C PRO A 54 -17.88 -3.36 -3.88
N LYS A 55 -17.74 -2.21 -4.54
CA LYS A 55 -16.78 -2.04 -5.61
C LYS A 55 -15.43 -1.63 -5.04
N LEU A 56 -14.38 -2.36 -5.42
CA LEU A 56 -13.01 -1.93 -5.15
C LEU A 56 -12.66 -0.76 -6.08
N ILE A 57 -12.18 0.34 -5.50
CA ILE A 57 -11.78 1.54 -6.24
C ILE A 57 -10.27 1.55 -6.49
N ALA A 58 -9.48 1.31 -5.43
CA ALA A 58 -8.03 1.35 -5.49
C ALA A 58 -7.43 0.39 -4.47
N ARG A 59 -6.23 -0.11 -4.78
CA ARG A 59 -5.48 -0.98 -3.87
C ARG A 59 -3.98 -0.84 -4.09
N ASN A 60 -3.21 -1.10 -3.04
CA ASN A 60 -1.77 -1.28 -3.13
C ASN A 60 -1.48 -2.63 -2.47
N CYS A 61 -1.46 -3.64 -3.33
CA CYS A 61 -1.21 -5.02 -2.98
C CYS A 61 -0.26 -5.59 -4.04
N GLY A 62 0.81 -6.24 -3.59
CA GLY A 62 1.75 -6.90 -4.48
C GLY A 62 1.29 -8.28 -4.96
N SER A 63 0.27 -8.88 -4.33
CA SER A 63 -0.24 -10.19 -4.69
C SER A 63 -1.46 -10.08 -5.62
N SER A 64 -1.45 -10.88 -6.70
CA SER A 64 -2.67 -11.17 -7.44
C SER A 64 -3.56 -12.00 -6.51
N TRP A 65 -4.56 -11.37 -5.89
CA TRP A 65 -5.55 -12.04 -5.04
C TRP A 65 -6.44 -12.97 -5.87
N ASN A 66 -5.83 -14.00 -6.45
CA ASN A 66 -6.50 -14.98 -7.28
C ASN A 66 -7.43 -15.78 -6.39
N ARG A 67 -8.74 -15.69 -6.69
CA ARG A 67 -9.76 -16.41 -5.95
C ARG A 67 -9.58 -17.91 -6.18
N PRO A 68 -9.27 -18.70 -5.13
CA PRO A 68 -9.04 -20.13 -5.30
C PRO A 68 -10.38 -20.86 -5.53
N MET A 69 -10.31 -22.01 -6.20
CA MET A 69 -11.45 -22.92 -6.36
C MET A 69 -11.45 -23.96 -5.23
N ILE A 70 -12.52 -24.02 -4.44
CA ILE A 70 -12.71 -24.96 -3.34
C ILE A 70 -13.78 -25.98 -3.68
N ASN A 71 -13.82 -27.10 -2.95
CA ASN A 71 -14.96 -28.01 -3.02
C ASN A 71 -16.22 -27.29 -2.53
N ASP A 72 -17.37 -27.61 -3.13
CA ASP A 72 -18.64 -27.02 -2.73
C ASP A 72 -18.89 -27.27 -1.23
N PRO A 73 -19.02 -26.22 -0.40
CA PRO A 73 -19.22 -26.37 1.04
C PRO A 73 -20.57 -27.02 1.39
N TYR A 74 -21.51 -27.08 0.46
CA TYR A 74 -22.81 -27.72 0.59
C TYR A 74 -22.82 -29.16 0.07
N GLY A 75 -21.66 -29.70 -0.33
CA GLY A 75 -21.48 -31.10 -0.72
C GLY A 75 -21.91 -31.44 -2.14
N CYS A 76 -22.21 -30.44 -2.97
CA CYS A 76 -22.50 -30.68 -4.38
C CYS A 76 -21.22 -31.12 -5.14
N PRO A 77 -21.34 -32.01 -6.15
CA PRO A 77 -20.20 -32.37 -6.98
C PRO A 77 -19.67 -31.15 -7.74
N GLY A 78 -18.37 -30.87 -7.61
CA GLY A 78 -17.70 -29.80 -8.34
C GLY A 78 -16.83 -28.92 -7.45
N LYS A 79 -16.29 -27.87 -8.07
CA LYS A 79 -15.56 -26.80 -7.38
C LYS A 79 -16.25 -25.48 -7.59
N VAL A 80 -16.30 -24.67 -6.55
CA VAL A 80 -16.84 -23.31 -6.56
C VAL A 80 -15.75 -22.30 -6.17
N PRO A 81 -15.83 -21.05 -6.61
CA PRO A 81 -14.93 -20.00 -6.14
C PRO A 81 -15.01 -19.86 -4.62
N ALA A 82 -13.88 -19.75 -3.93
CA ALA A 82 -13.85 -19.58 -2.49
C ALA A 82 -14.44 -18.23 -2.10
N PRO A 83 -15.31 -18.19 -1.08
CA PRO A 83 -15.86 -16.92 -0.63
C PRO A 83 -14.77 -16.08 0.03
N LYS A 84 -14.71 -14.80 -0.33
CA LYS A 84 -13.83 -13.85 0.37
C LYS A 84 -14.37 -13.59 1.77
N LYS A 85 -13.47 -13.53 2.76
CA LYS A 85 -13.82 -13.38 4.17
C LYS A 85 -13.06 -12.25 4.84
N MET A 86 -13.71 -11.62 5.82
CA MET A 86 -13.12 -10.66 6.76
C MET A 86 -12.92 -11.35 8.11
N GLY A 87 -11.81 -11.03 8.78
CA GLY A 87 -11.53 -11.48 10.13
C GLY A 87 -10.82 -10.41 10.94
N PRO A 88 -10.77 -10.55 12.28
CA PRO A 88 -10.02 -9.64 13.12
C PRO A 88 -8.51 -9.75 12.81
N LEU A 89 -7.79 -8.65 12.96
CA LEU A 89 -6.33 -8.72 12.98
C LEU A 89 -5.88 -9.57 14.18
N THR A 90 -5.14 -10.63 13.91
CA THR A 90 -4.57 -11.46 14.98
C THR A 90 -3.40 -10.74 15.66
N GLN A 91 -3.02 -11.17 16.86
CA GLN A 91 -1.89 -10.59 17.59
C GLN A 91 -0.56 -10.70 16.80
N ARG A 92 -0.42 -11.71 15.93
CA ARG A 92 0.71 -11.84 15.00
C ARG A 92 0.75 -10.72 13.96
N HIS A 93 -0.41 -10.25 13.51
CA HIS A 93 -0.54 -9.14 12.56
C HIS A 93 -0.42 -7.77 13.25
N HIS A 94 -0.88 -7.69 14.49
CA HIS A 94 -0.99 -6.43 15.22
C HIS A 94 0.31 -5.95 15.85
N LYS A 95 1.18 -6.87 16.30
CA LYS A 95 2.28 -6.50 17.22
C LYS A 95 3.34 -5.67 16.49
N GLY A 96 3.25 -4.36 16.67
CA GLY A 96 4.21 -3.38 16.17
C GLY A 96 3.83 -2.71 14.86
N ALA A 97 2.86 -3.22 14.10
CA ALA A 97 2.50 -2.68 12.79
C ALA A 97 1.40 -1.61 12.84
N VAL A 98 0.28 -1.87 13.54
CA VAL A 98 -0.84 -0.93 13.68
C VAL A 98 -0.80 -0.25 15.05
N THR A 99 0.09 0.72 15.20
CA THR A 99 0.24 1.52 16.44
C THR A 99 -0.72 2.71 16.44
N GLU A 100 -0.93 3.33 17.60
CA GLU A 100 -1.76 4.53 17.72
C GLU A 100 -1.24 5.68 16.85
N GLY A 101 0.08 5.92 16.85
CA GLY A 101 0.70 6.95 16.01
C GLY A 101 0.42 6.74 14.52
N ARG A 102 0.54 5.50 14.03
CA ARG A 102 0.23 5.20 12.61
C ARG A 102 -1.25 5.32 12.31
N ARG A 103 -2.13 4.86 13.21
CA ARG A 103 -3.58 5.05 13.04
C ARG A 103 -3.93 6.54 12.93
N LYS A 104 -3.30 7.38 13.75
CA LYS A 104 -3.47 8.83 13.67
C LYS A 104 -2.99 9.37 12.33
N GLU A 105 -1.80 9.00 11.88
CA GLU A 105 -1.25 9.47 10.59
C GLU A 105 -2.12 9.05 9.40
N VAL A 106 -2.60 7.80 9.38
CA VAL A 106 -3.56 7.34 8.37
C VAL A 106 -4.84 8.17 8.41
N SER A 107 -5.38 8.41 9.60
CA SER A 107 -6.56 9.26 9.78
C SER A 107 -6.31 10.69 9.30
N ASP A 108 -5.15 11.27 9.59
CA ASP A 108 -4.79 12.63 9.17
C ASP A 108 -4.72 12.72 7.63
N ILE A 109 -4.13 11.70 6.95
CA ILE A 109 -4.06 11.63 5.49
C ILE A 109 -5.47 11.59 4.88
N VAL A 110 -6.33 10.72 5.41
CA VAL A 110 -7.70 10.55 4.93
C VAL A 110 -8.49 11.84 5.15
N MET A 111 -8.40 12.46 6.33
CA MET A 111 -9.17 13.66 6.68
C MET A 111 -8.66 14.94 6.00
N ALA A 112 -7.41 14.98 5.54
CA ALA A 112 -6.88 16.10 4.76
C ALA A 112 -7.43 16.17 3.33
N MET A 113 -8.17 15.16 2.87
CA MET A 113 -8.76 15.12 1.54
C MET A 113 -10.05 15.91 1.43
N ILE A 114 -10.24 16.56 0.29
CA ILE A 114 -11.45 17.32 -0.05
C ILE A 114 -11.98 16.81 -1.40
N PRO A 115 -13.29 16.50 -1.52
CA PRO A 115 -14.29 16.51 -0.46
C PRO A 115 -14.14 15.33 0.52
N VAL A 116 -14.58 15.54 1.77
CA VAL A 116 -14.65 14.47 2.78
C VAL A 116 -15.81 13.54 2.41
N CYS A 117 -15.49 12.37 1.85
CA CYS A 117 -16.45 11.35 1.42
C CYS A 117 -16.26 10.00 2.14
N TRP A 118 -15.46 9.99 3.21
CA TRP A 118 -15.09 8.78 3.94
C TRP A 118 -16.21 8.33 4.88
N ILE A 119 -16.47 7.03 4.89
CA ILE A 119 -17.44 6.38 5.77
C ILE A 119 -16.72 5.73 6.96
N ALA A 120 -15.66 4.97 6.71
CA ALA A 120 -14.93 4.22 7.73
C ALA A 120 -13.47 3.96 7.34
N ILE A 121 -12.63 3.74 8.36
CA ILE A 121 -11.26 3.24 8.24
C ILE A 121 -11.14 2.03 9.18
N ASP A 122 -11.05 0.84 8.61
CA ASP A 122 -11.01 -0.43 9.33
C ASP A 122 -9.64 -1.10 9.19
N TYR A 123 -9.18 -1.70 10.28
CA TYR A 123 -7.94 -2.48 10.32
C TYR A 123 -8.33 -3.95 10.54
N LEU A 124 -8.27 -4.74 9.49
CA LEU A 124 -8.78 -6.11 9.49
C LEU A 124 -7.90 -7.04 8.67
N ALA A 125 -8.18 -8.33 8.72
CA ALA A 125 -7.53 -9.32 7.88
C ALA A 125 -8.51 -9.80 6.80
N LEU A 126 -8.06 -9.87 5.55
CA LEU A 126 -8.83 -10.39 4.42
C LEU A 126 -8.21 -11.70 3.93
N GLY A 127 -9.01 -12.61 3.36
CA GLY A 127 -8.46 -13.81 2.74
C GLY A 127 -9.52 -14.74 2.19
N TYR A 128 -9.05 -15.91 1.73
CA TYR A 128 -9.88 -17.02 1.29
C TYR A 128 -9.52 -18.24 2.15
N GLY A 129 -10.48 -18.87 2.81
CA GLY A 129 -10.22 -20.08 3.61
C GLY A 129 -9.93 -19.85 5.10
N ASP A 130 -8.78 -20.33 5.58
CA ASP A 130 -8.37 -20.28 7.00
C ASP A 130 -7.87 -18.87 7.37
N TYR A 131 -8.38 -18.34 8.49
CA TYR A 131 -8.02 -17.03 9.05
C TYR A 131 -6.51 -16.85 9.27
N LYS A 132 -5.74 -17.93 9.43
CA LYS A 132 -4.28 -17.87 9.58
C LYS A 132 -3.55 -17.38 8.34
N GLU A 133 -4.16 -17.49 7.17
CA GLU A 133 -3.60 -17.07 5.88
C GLU A 133 -4.11 -15.69 5.47
N PHE A 134 -4.93 -15.04 6.32
CA PHE A 134 -5.51 -13.76 5.96
C PHE A 134 -4.45 -12.66 6.01
N GLN A 135 -4.38 -11.90 4.93
CA GLN A 135 -3.49 -10.77 4.77
C GLN A 135 -4.05 -9.58 5.57
N PRO A 136 -3.22 -8.88 6.38
CA PRO A 136 -3.59 -7.63 7.01
C PRO A 136 -3.87 -6.52 5.98
N VAL A 137 -5.00 -5.82 6.16
CA VAL A 137 -5.45 -4.76 5.27
C VAL A 137 -5.93 -3.55 6.07
N VAL A 138 -5.53 -2.36 5.64
CA VAL A 138 -6.23 -1.11 5.97
C VAL A 138 -7.33 -0.91 4.93
N LEU A 139 -8.57 -1.13 5.33
CA LEU A 139 -9.73 -1.02 4.47
C LEU A 139 -10.42 0.32 4.70
N ILE A 140 -10.53 1.12 3.65
CA ILE A 140 -11.16 2.44 3.71
C ILE A 140 -12.43 2.39 2.89
N THR A 141 -13.54 2.76 3.52
CA THR A 141 -14.85 2.79 2.87
C THR A 141 -15.20 4.23 2.50
N VAL A 142 -15.57 4.48 1.25
CA VAL A 142 -16.02 5.78 0.76
C VAL A 142 -17.45 5.73 0.28
N GLU A 143 -18.10 6.89 0.26
CA GLU A 143 -19.39 7.03 -0.40
C GLU A 143 -19.29 6.67 -1.88
N GLU A 144 -20.27 5.89 -2.33
CA GLU A 144 -20.44 5.45 -3.72
C GLU A 144 -20.39 6.65 -4.69
N ASP A 145 -19.66 6.48 -5.79
CA ASP A 145 -19.44 7.48 -6.85
C ASP A 145 -18.87 8.84 -6.40
N LYS A 146 -18.34 8.96 -5.17
CA LYS A 146 -17.77 10.22 -4.67
C LYS A 146 -16.27 10.37 -4.87
N LEU A 147 -15.55 9.29 -5.11
CA LEU A 147 -14.09 9.30 -5.22
C LEU A 147 -13.62 8.76 -6.58
N LEU A 148 -12.84 9.57 -7.29
CA LEU A 148 -12.21 9.16 -8.54
C LEU A 148 -11.10 8.14 -8.28
N VAL A 149 -10.97 7.14 -9.16
CA VAL A 149 -9.97 6.07 -9.06
C VAL A 149 -8.54 6.60 -8.90
N ASN A 150 -8.16 7.64 -9.64
CA ASN A 150 -6.81 8.22 -9.56
C ASN A 150 -6.53 8.85 -8.19
N GLU A 151 -7.50 9.53 -7.60
CA GLU A 151 -7.33 10.13 -6.27
C GLU A 151 -7.35 9.04 -5.19
N ALA A 152 -8.20 8.02 -5.33
CA ALA A 152 -8.19 6.85 -4.47
C ALA A 152 -6.80 6.18 -4.48
N GLN A 153 -6.21 5.96 -5.66
CA GLN A 153 -4.87 5.38 -5.76
C GLN A 153 -3.81 6.28 -5.11
N ARG A 154 -3.91 7.60 -5.26
CA ARG A 154 -3.01 8.55 -4.58
C ARG A 154 -3.08 8.43 -3.05
N VAL A 155 -4.28 8.24 -2.50
CA VAL A 155 -4.48 8.05 -1.06
C VAL A 155 -3.91 6.72 -0.60
N VAL A 156 -4.24 5.65 -1.32
CA VAL A 156 -3.70 4.32 -1.04
C VAL A 156 -2.17 4.35 -0.99
N ASP A 157 -1.52 4.96 -1.99
CA ASP A 157 -0.06 5.07 -2.05
C ASP A 157 0.50 5.88 -0.86
N LYS A 158 -0.10 7.03 -0.52
CA LYS A 158 0.32 7.83 0.65
C LYS A 158 0.19 7.06 1.97
N ILE A 159 -0.88 6.30 2.13
CA ILE A 159 -1.10 5.48 3.33
C ILE A 159 -0.11 4.33 3.35
N ARG A 160 0.17 3.71 2.20
CA ARG A 160 1.19 2.67 2.09
C ARG A 160 2.56 3.17 2.54
N ASP A 161 2.93 4.39 2.17
CA ASP A 161 4.19 5.01 2.58
C ASP A 161 4.32 5.18 4.10
N VAL A 162 3.22 5.30 4.85
CA VAL A 162 3.24 5.28 6.33
C VAL A 162 3.82 3.98 6.87
N PHE A 163 3.45 2.84 6.27
CA PHE A 163 3.90 1.54 6.71
C PHE A 163 5.30 1.20 6.16
N LEU A 164 5.58 1.59 4.91
CA LEU A 164 6.87 1.31 4.29
C LEU A 164 8.04 2.03 4.97
N ARG A 165 7.83 3.24 5.52
CA ARG A 165 8.85 3.98 6.28
C ARG A 165 9.46 3.18 7.43
N ASP A 166 8.68 2.28 8.03
CA ASP A 166 9.10 1.42 9.14
C ASP A 166 9.37 -0.03 8.69
N ASN A 167 9.61 -0.26 7.40
CA ASN A 167 9.81 -1.58 6.79
C ASN A 167 8.62 -2.54 6.98
N ILE A 168 7.40 -2.03 7.14
CA ILE A 168 6.18 -2.84 7.26
C ILE A 168 5.60 -3.05 5.85
N SER A 169 6.05 -4.12 5.18
CA SER A 169 5.61 -4.45 3.83
C SER A 169 4.39 -5.37 3.76
N HIS A 170 3.98 -5.97 4.88
CA HIS A 170 2.92 -6.99 4.93
C HIS A 170 1.52 -6.43 5.27
N ILE A 171 1.30 -5.12 5.14
CA ILE A 171 -0.02 -4.51 5.27
C ILE A 171 -0.42 -3.93 3.92
N ASP A 172 -1.50 -4.45 3.37
CA ASP A 172 -2.11 -3.91 2.16
C ASP A 172 -3.05 -2.75 2.51
N VAL A 173 -3.32 -1.91 1.52
CA VAL A 173 -4.28 -0.80 1.64
C VAL A 173 -5.29 -0.92 0.53
N GLU A 174 -6.58 -0.89 0.86
CA GLU A 174 -7.69 -1.00 -0.10
C GLU A 174 -8.72 0.10 0.16
N ILE A 175 -9.24 0.71 -0.90
CA ILE A 175 -10.38 1.62 -0.87
C ILE A 175 -11.54 0.98 -1.61
N MET A 176 -12.70 0.88 -0.96
CA MET A 176 -13.93 0.36 -1.55
C MET A 176 -15.09 1.35 -1.40
N GLU A 177 -16.08 1.23 -2.28
CA GLU A 177 -17.35 1.93 -2.18
C GLU A 177 -18.22 1.34 -1.06
N GLY A 178 -19.01 2.20 -0.44
CA GLY A 178 -20.00 1.84 0.56
C GLY A 178 -21.14 2.86 0.60
N SER A 179 -22.25 2.43 1.19
CA SER A 179 -23.46 3.24 1.31
C SER A 179 -23.71 3.61 2.76
N ARG A 180 -23.88 4.90 3.06
CA ARG A 180 -24.51 5.31 4.33
C ARG A 180 -25.99 4.94 4.23
N LYS A 181 -26.47 3.96 5.00
CA LYS A 181 -27.91 3.81 5.19
C LYS A 181 -28.39 5.07 5.91
N ILE A 182 -29.03 5.98 5.18
CA ILE A 182 -29.91 6.97 5.78
C ILE A 182 -31.10 6.15 6.25
N TRP A 183 -31.15 5.82 7.54
CA TRP A 183 -32.38 5.37 8.15
C TRP A 183 -33.34 6.54 8.06
N GLY A 184 -34.16 6.54 7.00
CA GLY A 184 -35.24 7.49 6.88
C GLY A 184 -36.08 7.33 8.14
N THR A 185 -36.14 8.38 8.94
CA THR A 185 -37.32 8.62 9.77
C THR A 185 -38.49 8.66 8.80
N THR A 186 -39.16 7.52 8.64
CA THR A 186 -40.52 7.47 8.12
C THR A 186 -41.35 8.28 9.11
N SER A 187 -41.39 9.59 8.91
CA SER A 187 -42.45 10.44 9.43
C SER A 187 -43.67 10.09 8.61
N SER A 188 -44.40 9.06 9.07
CA SER A 188 -45.76 8.80 8.64
C SER A 188 -46.58 10.05 8.95
N ARG A 189 -47.04 10.74 7.91
CA ARG A 189 -48.16 11.69 7.99
C ARG A 189 -49.47 10.92 8.05
#